data_AF-A0A7X2MXQ1-F1
#
_entry.id   AF-A0A7X2MXQ1-F1
#
_cell.length_a   1.000
_cell.length_b   1.000
_cell.length_c   1.000
_cell.angle_alpha   90.00
_cell.angle_beta   90.00
_cell.angle_gamma   90.00
#
_symmetry.space_group_name_H-M   'P 1'
#
loop_
_entity.id
_entity.type
_entity.pdbx_description
1 polymer ?
#
loop_
_entity_poly.entity_id
_entity_poly.type
_entity_poly.pdbx_seq_one_letter_code
_entity_poly.pdbx_strand_id
1 'polypeptide(L)'
;MEKLREISFDSFKDKEKNDSYIVIKQAYHHNLKNVSLKIPKNKMIVFTGVSRSGKSSLISETLKPLLENKINNCDNLVGQYSDISGYESIDKVIDVSQDPIGRTPRSNPATYVGLFDKIRRVFAKTDYEVSHNMDADFFSFNSTKGRCPYCEGQGQIKDL
;
A
#
# COMPACT_ATOMS: atom_id res chain seq x y z
N MET A 1 18.56 26.54 26.23
CA MET A 1 19.25 25.38 25.62
C MET A 1 18.81 24.13 26.36
N GLU A 2 17.69 23.53 25.93
CA GLU A 2 17.23 22.26 26.48
C GLU A 2 18.05 21.12 25.89
N LYS A 3 18.63 20.28 26.77
CA LYS A 3 19.33 19.06 26.38
C LYS A 3 18.32 18.07 25.81
N LEU A 4 18.45 17.77 24.53
CA LEU A 4 17.77 16.63 23.89
C LEU A 4 18.20 15.34 24.59
N ARG A 5 17.23 14.57 25.10
CA ARG A 5 17.45 13.23 25.65
C ARG A 5 17.82 12.29 24.51
N GLU A 6 19.01 11.70 24.56
CA GLU A 6 19.34 10.54 23.74
C GLU A 6 18.47 9.37 24.17
N ILE A 7 17.66 8.86 23.23
CA ILE A 7 16.91 7.62 23.41
C ILE A 7 17.85 6.49 22.96
N SER A 8 18.37 5.70 23.91
CA SER A 8 19.13 4.49 23.61
C SER A 8 18.19 3.38 23.16
N PHE A 9 18.32 2.94 21.91
CA PHE A 9 17.65 1.75 21.41
C PHE A 9 18.50 0.52 21.72
N ASP A 10 18.35 -0.01 22.93
CA ASP A 10 19.05 -1.23 23.34
C ASP A 10 18.51 -2.47 22.60
N SER A 11 19.31 -2.94 21.65
CA SER A 11 19.59 -4.34 21.33
C SER A 11 18.46 -5.22 20.74
N PHE A 12 18.24 -5.09 19.43
CA PHE A 12 17.76 -6.23 18.62
C PHE A 12 18.93 -7.20 18.40
N LYS A 13 19.13 -8.16 19.33
CA LYS A 13 20.02 -9.32 19.11
C LYS A 13 19.34 -10.27 18.12
N ASP A 14 19.61 -10.13 16.83
CA ASP A 14 19.16 -11.10 15.83
C ASP A 14 20.05 -12.35 15.88
N LYS A 15 19.45 -13.50 16.23
CA LYS A 15 20.04 -14.81 15.95
C LYS A 15 20.05 -15.00 14.43
N GLU A 16 21.22 -15.08 13.83
CA GLU A 16 21.36 -15.42 12.41
C GLU A 16 20.76 -16.81 12.13
N LYS A 17 19.55 -16.81 11.56
CA LYS A 17 19.02 -17.94 10.80
C LYS A 17 19.21 -17.62 9.32
N ASN A 18 19.50 -18.62 8.50
CA ASN A 18 19.60 -18.47 7.03
C ASN A 18 18.32 -17.89 6.37
N ASP A 19 17.22 -17.79 7.12
CA ASP A 19 15.96 -17.16 6.72
C ASP A 19 15.90 -15.65 7.00
N SER A 20 16.97 -15.03 7.50
CA SER A 20 16.98 -13.60 7.86
C SER A 20 17.04 -12.65 6.67
N TYR A 21 17.28 -13.13 5.45
CA TYR A 21 17.51 -12.29 4.28
C TYR A 21 16.69 -12.75 3.07
N ILE A 22 16.19 -11.78 2.30
CA ILE A 22 15.81 -11.99 0.90
C ILE A 22 17.06 -11.76 0.05
N VAL A 23 17.38 -12.68 -0.84
CA VAL A 23 18.58 -12.60 -1.68
C VAL A 23 18.19 -12.65 -3.14
N ILE A 24 18.47 -11.57 -3.88
CA ILE A 24 18.37 -11.50 -5.34
C ILE A 24 19.77 -11.54 -5.94
N LYS A 25 19.99 -12.40 -6.95
CA LYS A 25 21.26 -12.57 -7.63
C LYS A 25 21.21 -12.07 -9.06
N GLN A 26 22.24 -11.34 -9.45
CA GLN A 26 22.52 -10.91 -10.83
C GLN A 26 21.31 -10.24 -11.51
N ALA A 27 20.71 -9.25 -10.86
CA ALA A 27 19.71 -8.39 -11.48
C ALA A 27 20.35 -7.55 -12.60
N TYR A 28 19.80 -7.67 -13.80
CA TYR A 28 20.28 -7.01 -15.02
C TYR A 28 19.07 -6.47 -15.82
N HIS A 29 18.50 -5.38 -15.33
CA HIS A 29 17.40 -4.67 -16.00
C HIS A 29 17.81 -3.22 -16.25
N HIS A 30 17.66 -2.76 -17.49
CA HIS A 30 18.11 -1.43 -17.94
C HIS A 30 19.56 -1.12 -17.57
N ASN A 31 19.78 -0.18 -16.64
CA ASN A 31 21.10 0.27 -16.23
C ASN A 31 21.76 -0.61 -15.15
N LEU A 32 21.09 -1.66 -14.68
CA LEU A 32 21.65 -2.56 -13.68
C LEU A 32 22.77 -3.42 -14.27
N LYS A 33 23.93 -3.40 -13.61
CA LYS A 33 25.14 -4.13 -14.02
C LYS A 33 25.32 -5.38 -13.17
N ASN A 34 24.47 -6.39 -13.37
CA ASN A 34 24.50 -7.68 -12.64
C ASN A 34 24.52 -7.52 -11.11
N VAL A 35 23.59 -6.73 -10.59
CA VAL A 35 23.53 -6.39 -9.17
C VAL A 35 23.02 -7.57 -8.35
N SER A 36 23.75 -7.98 -7.31
CA SER A 36 23.27 -8.93 -6.31
C SER A 36 23.07 -8.22 -4.98
N LEU A 37 21.96 -8.50 -4.30
CA LEU A 37 21.55 -7.79 -3.10
C LEU A 37 21.03 -8.77 -2.05
N LYS A 38 21.45 -8.57 -0.79
CA LYS A 38 20.88 -9.23 0.39
C LYS A 38 20.09 -8.20 1.20
N ILE A 39 18.83 -8.47 1.44
CA ILE A 39 17.86 -7.57 2.06
C ILE A 39 17.47 -8.17 3.42
N PRO A 40 17.88 -7.59 4.56
CA PRO A 40 17.54 -8.13 5.88
C PRO A 40 16.04 -7.99 6.14
N LYS A 41 15.38 -9.08 6.53
CA LYS A 41 13.97 -9.04 6.96
C LYS A 41 13.82 -8.30 8.28
N ASN A 42 12.62 -7.80 8.55
CA ASN A 42 12.25 -7.15 9.82
C ASN A 42 13.09 -5.90 10.17
N LYS A 43 13.66 -5.25 9.15
CA LYS A 43 14.41 -4.00 9.28
C LYS A 43 13.80 -2.92 8.39
N MET A 44 13.98 -1.66 8.80
CA MET A 44 13.76 -0.53 7.91
C MET A 44 14.94 -0.42 6.96
N ILE A 45 14.68 -0.53 5.65
CA ILE A 45 15.71 -0.51 4.62
C ILE A 45 15.48 0.72 3.76
N VAL A 46 16.52 1.50 3.57
CA VAL A 46 16.47 2.71 2.75
C VAL A 46 17.39 2.53 1.54
N PHE A 47 16.81 2.55 0.35
CA PHE A 47 17.57 2.52 -0.92
C PHE A 47 17.86 3.95 -1.36
N THR A 48 19.14 4.33 -1.33
CA THR A 48 19.60 5.68 -1.68
C THR A 48 20.51 5.68 -2.92
N GLY A 49 20.76 6.87 -3.47
CA GLY A 49 21.63 7.06 -4.64
C GLY A 49 21.13 8.16 -5.57
N VAL A 50 22.00 8.66 -6.45
CA VAL A 50 21.69 9.73 -7.42
C VAL A 50 20.60 9.33 -8.42
N SER A 51 19.92 10.29 -9.05
CA SER A 51 18.96 10.00 -10.12
C SER A 51 19.59 9.12 -11.20
N ARG A 52 18.82 8.18 -11.77
CA ARG A 52 19.26 7.19 -12.78
C ARG A 52 20.34 6.18 -12.34
N SER A 53 20.66 6.09 -11.05
CA SER A 53 21.58 5.07 -10.53
C SER A 53 21.05 3.62 -10.60
N GLY A 54 19.81 3.42 -11.08
CA GLY A 54 19.18 2.09 -11.18
C GLY A 54 18.29 1.69 -10.00
N LYS A 55 18.04 2.59 -9.02
CA LYS A 55 17.15 2.30 -7.88
C LYS A 55 15.75 1.84 -8.29
N SER A 56 15.08 2.62 -9.15
CA SER A 56 13.74 2.29 -9.63
C SER A 56 13.74 0.99 -10.42
N SER A 57 14.76 0.76 -11.25
CA SER A 57 14.90 -0.50 -11.98
C SER A 57 15.10 -1.72 -11.08
N LEU A 58 15.87 -1.56 -9.99
CA LEU A 58 16.06 -2.64 -9.03
C LEU A 58 14.82 -2.88 -8.18
N ILE A 59 14.21 -1.83 -7.63
CA ILE A 59 13.11 -1.97 -6.66
C ILE A 59 11.77 -2.07 -7.37
N SER A 60 11.40 -1.05 -8.14
CA SER A 60 10.06 -0.91 -8.71
C SER A 60 9.82 -1.81 -9.93
N GLU A 61 10.85 -2.08 -10.74
CA GLU A 61 10.71 -2.85 -12.00
C GLU A 61 11.21 -4.29 -11.89
N THR A 62 12.03 -4.63 -10.87
CA THR A 62 12.56 -5.99 -10.68
C THR A 62 12.06 -6.62 -9.39
N LEU A 63 12.52 -6.15 -8.22
CA LEU A 63 12.28 -6.81 -6.95
C LEU A 63 10.80 -6.84 -6.55
N LYS A 64 10.10 -5.71 -6.69
CA LYS A 64 8.67 -5.59 -6.34
C LYS A 64 7.80 -6.54 -7.19
N PRO A 65 7.76 -6.43 -8.53
CA PRO A 65 6.92 -7.31 -9.34
C PRO A 65 7.33 -8.78 -9.21
N LEU A 66 8.62 -9.07 -9.01
CA LEU A 66 9.08 -10.42 -8.73
C LEU A 66 8.45 -11.01 -7.45
N LEU A 67 8.51 -10.28 -6.35
CA LEU A 67 7.95 -10.73 -5.08
C LEU A 67 6.41 -10.77 -5.11
N GLU A 68 5.77 -9.82 -5.78
CA GLU A 68 4.31 -9.83 -6.00
C GLU A 68 3.86 -11.06 -6.78
N ASN A 69 4.56 -11.44 -7.85
CA ASN A 69 4.23 -12.64 -8.63
C ASN A 69 4.40 -13.92 -7.80
N LYS A 70 5.45 -13.98 -6.96
CA LYS A 70 5.76 -15.15 -6.13
C LYS A 70 4.85 -15.32 -4.90
N ILE A 71 4.45 -14.21 -4.28
CA ILE A 71 3.76 -14.22 -2.97
C ILE A 71 2.28 -13.85 -3.12
N ASN A 72 1.96 -12.85 -3.93
CA ASN A 72 0.60 -12.33 -4.07
C ASN A 72 -0.18 -12.95 -5.25
N ASN A 73 0.40 -13.92 -5.97
CA ASN A 73 -0.15 -14.51 -7.19
C ASN A 73 -0.49 -13.48 -8.29
N CYS A 74 0.40 -12.49 -8.47
CA CYS A 74 0.31 -11.54 -9.57
C CYS A 74 1.01 -12.05 -10.84
N ASP A 75 0.78 -11.36 -11.96
CA ASP A 75 1.43 -11.63 -13.25
C ASP A 75 2.02 -10.35 -13.86
N ASN A 76 2.84 -9.67 -13.06
CA ASN A 76 3.51 -8.43 -13.44
C ASN A 76 4.75 -8.73 -14.29
N LEU A 77 5.08 -7.82 -15.21
CA LEU A 77 6.36 -7.87 -15.91
C LEU A 77 7.51 -7.65 -14.92
N VAL A 78 8.51 -8.53 -14.97
CA VAL A 78 9.67 -8.51 -14.07
C VAL A 78 10.94 -8.21 -14.87
N GLY A 79 11.73 -7.26 -14.38
CA GLY A 79 13.09 -7.03 -14.87
C GLY A 79 13.96 -8.28 -14.78
N GLN A 80 15.02 -8.37 -15.58
CA GLN A 80 15.78 -9.62 -15.69
C GLN A 80 16.67 -9.85 -14.45
N TYR A 81 16.72 -11.09 -13.98
CA TYR A 81 17.49 -11.54 -12.83
C TYR A 81 17.84 -13.03 -13.00
N SER A 82 18.83 -13.54 -12.26
CA SER A 82 19.17 -14.96 -12.33
C SER A 82 18.44 -15.82 -11.29
N ASP A 83 18.34 -15.35 -10.05
CA ASP A 83 17.79 -16.16 -8.95
C ASP A 83 17.28 -15.28 -7.80
N ILE A 84 16.28 -15.75 -7.07
CA ILE A 84 15.79 -15.15 -5.83
C ILE A 84 15.48 -16.24 -4.79
N SER A 85 15.86 -15.99 -3.53
CA SER A 85 15.67 -16.93 -2.42
C SER A 85 15.41 -16.20 -1.11
N GLY A 86 14.92 -16.91 -0.10
CA GLY A 86 14.67 -16.36 1.23
C GLY A 86 13.45 -15.46 1.28
N TYR A 87 12.50 -15.60 0.35
CA TYR A 87 11.21 -14.88 0.37
C TYR A 87 10.06 -15.74 0.90
N GLU A 88 10.30 -17.02 1.16
CA GLU A 88 9.29 -18.04 1.49
C GLU A 88 8.58 -17.76 2.82
N SER A 89 9.22 -17.04 3.73
CA SER A 89 8.65 -16.67 5.03
C SER A 89 7.78 -15.40 4.98
N ILE A 90 7.53 -14.83 3.79
CA ILE A 90 6.81 -13.57 3.62
C ILE A 90 5.39 -13.87 3.16
N ASP A 91 4.40 -13.47 3.96
CA ASP A 91 2.99 -13.76 3.67
C ASP A 91 2.41 -12.88 2.56
N LYS A 92 2.86 -11.62 2.47
CA LYS A 92 2.31 -10.64 1.53
C LYS A 92 3.31 -9.53 1.22
N VAL A 93 3.27 -9.06 -0.02
CA VAL A 93 3.95 -7.83 -0.45
C VAL A 93 2.92 -6.72 -0.62
N ILE A 94 3.19 -5.55 -0.06
CA ILE A 94 2.30 -4.39 -0.19
C ILE A 94 3.13 -3.22 -0.69
N ASP A 95 2.76 -2.70 -1.86
CA ASP A 95 3.30 -1.46 -2.39
C ASP A 95 2.46 -0.27 -1.88
N VAL A 96 3.14 0.73 -1.34
CA VAL A 96 2.51 1.99 -0.93
C VAL A 96 3.12 3.08 -1.79
N SER A 97 2.43 3.40 -2.88
CA SER A 97 2.86 4.37 -3.89
C SER A 97 2.17 5.73 -3.71
N GLN A 98 2.50 6.66 -4.61
CA GLN A 98 1.81 7.95 -4.72
C GLN A 98 0.62 7.90 -5.68
N ASP A 99 0.19 6.70 -6.10
CA ASP A 99 -0.95 6.58 -6.99
C ASP A 99 -2.21 7.12 -6.31
N PRO A 100 -3.10 7.83 -7.04
CA PRO A 100 -4.33 8.34 -6.46
C PRO A 100 -5.16 7.20 -5.86
N ILE A 101 -5.62 7.41 -4.61
CA ILE A 101 -6.45 6.46 -3.86
C ILE A 101 -7.74 6.09 -4.63
N GLY A 102 -8.26 7.02 -5.42
CA GLY A 102 -9.36 6.78 -6.34
C GLY A 102 -9.40 7.85 -7.42
N ARG A 103 -10.10 7.56 -8.51
CA ARG A 103 -10.22 8.47 -9.68
C ARG A 103 -11.52 9.27 -9.70
N THR A 104 -12.34 9.16 -8.65
CA THR A 104 -13.65 9.81 -8.57
C THR A 104 -13.76 10.66 -7.30
N PRO A 105 -14.57 11.75 -7.31
CA PRO A 105 -14.85 12.54 -6.12
C PRO A 105 -15.50 11.75 -4.98
N ARG A 106 -16.09 10.58 -5.30
CA ARG A 106 -16.68 9.67 -4.33
C ARG A 106 -15.62 8.93 -3.49
N SER A 107 -14.35 8.98 -3.89
CA SER A 107 -13.22 8.44 -3.14
C SER A 107 -12.64 9.52 -2.24
N ASN A 108 -12.79 9.34 -0.94
CA ASN A 108 -12.25 10.24 0.08
C ASN A 108 -11.62 9.44 1.22
N PRO A 109 -10.86 10.07 2.15
CA PRO A 109 -10.20 9.36 3.23
C PRO A 109 -11.14 8.52 4.09
N ALA A 110 -12.36 9.01 4.37
CA ALA A 110 -13.32 8.28 5.18
C ALA A 110 -13.82 6.99 4.51
N THR A 111 -14.03 7.02 3.19
CA THR A 111 -14.37 5.82 2.42
C THR A 111 -13.20 4.85 2.32
N TYR A 112 -11.98 5.35 2.13
CA TYR A 112 -10.81 4.51 1.91
C TYR A 112 -10.44 3.68 3.15
N VAL A 113 -10.48 4.29 4.33
CA VAL A 113 -10.15 3.60 5.60
C VAL A 113 -11.35 2.84 6.21
N GLY A 114 -12.50 2.81 5.52
CA GLY A 114 -13.73 2.18 6.03
C GLY A 114 -14.39 2.91 7.20
N LEU A 115 -13.97 4.14 7.50
CA LEU A 115 -14.58 4.97 8.55
C LEU A 115 -16.01 5.34 8.19
N PHE A 116 -16.28 5.64 6.92
CA PHE A 116 -17.60 6.05 6.47
C PHE A 116 -18.67 4.98 6.75
N ASP A 117 -18.33 3.70 6.65
CA ASP A 117 -19.25 2.60 6.98
C ASP A 117 -19.64 2.55 8.46
N LYS A 118 -18.73 2.99 9.34
CA LYS A 118 -19.04 3.12 10.76
C LYS A 118 -19.95 4.30 11.01
N ILE A 119 -19.67 5.44 10.37
CA ILE A 119 -20.51 6.65 10.44
C ILE A 119 -21.93 6.32 9.96
N ARG A 120 -22.09 5.74 8.77
CA ARG A 120 -23.40 5.37 8.22
C ARG A 120 -24.21 4.46 9.16
N ARG A 121 -23.54 3.50 9.81
CA ARG A 121 -24.18 2.62 10.80
C ARG A 121 -24.60 3.34 12.09
N VAL A 122 -23.92 4.41 12.48
CA VAL A 122 -24.33 5.23 13.63
C VAL A 122 -25.57 6.05 13.26
N PHE A 123 -25.57 6.69 12.09
CA PHE A 123 -26.73 7.45 11.60
C PHE A 123 -27.97 6.57 11.39
N ALA A 124 -27.82 5.34 10.92
CA ALA A 124 -28.98 4.44 10.75
C ALA A 124 -29.59 3.90 12.07
N LYS A 125 -28.98 4.20 13.23
CA LYS A 125 -29.42 3.67 14.54
C LYS A 125 -30.26 4.65 15.35
N THR A 126 -30.41 5.88 14.91
CA THR A 126 -31.15 6.92 15.61
C THR A 126 -32.66 6.71 15.42
N ASP A 127 -33.46 7.05 16.44
CA ASP A 127 -34.88 6.61 16.52
C ASP A 127 -35.72 7.07 15.33
N TYR A 128 -35.42 8.28 14.83
CA TYR A 128 -36.09 8.84 13.66
C TYR A 128 -35.83 7.96 12.42
N GLU A 129 -34.59 7.59 12.18
CA GLU A 129 -34.18 6.80 11.02
C GLU A 129 -34.72 5.37 11.07
N VAL A 130 -34.72 4.76 12.26
CA VAL A 130 -35.31 3.43 12.48
C VAL A 130 -36.81 3.44 12.21
N SER A 131 -37.54 4.46 12.71
CA SER A 131 -38.98 4.59 12.47
C SER A 131 -39.34 4.89 11.00
N HIS A 132 -38.39 5.41 10.22
CA HIS A 132 -38.56 5.71 8.79
C HIS A 132 -37.92 4.67 7.86
N ASN A 133 -37.49 3.51 8.37
CA ASN A 133 -36.82 2.45 7.59
C ASN A 133 -35.58 2.92 6.81
N MET A 134 -34.83 3.88 7.37
CA MET A 134 -33.59 4.39 6.77
C MET A 134 -32.39 3.58 7.26
N ASP A 135 -31.95 2.63 6.44
CA ASP A 135 -30.78 1.80 6.73
C ASP A 135 -29.44 2.53 6.42
N ALA A 136 -28.32 1.86 6.69
CA ALA A 136 -27.00 2.43 6.45
C ALA A 136 -26.74 2.78 4.96
N ASP A 137 -27.47 2.19 4.02
CA ASP A 137 -27.33 2.52 2.60
C ASP A 137 -27.98 3.85 2.26
N PHE A 138 -29.01 4.27 3.01
CA PHE A 138 -29.60 5.59 2.86
C PHE A 138 -28.55 6.70 3.03
N PHE A 139 -27.63 6.52 3.99
CA PHE A 139 -26.54 7.47 4.26
C PHE A 139 -25.33 7.33 3.33
N SER A 140 -25.42 6.49 2.30
CA SER A 140 -24.34 6.31 1.33
C SER A 140 -24.57 7.19 0.10
N PHE A 141 -23.64 8.10 -0.18
CA PHE A 141 -23.65 8.85 -1.45
C PHE A 141 -23.38 7.96 -2.68
N ASN A 142 -22.97 6.70 -2.49
CA ASN A 142 -22.88 5.71 -3.57
C ASN A 142 -24.21 4.99 -3.85
N SER A 143 -25.18 5.06 -2.93
CA SER A 143 -26.48 4.38 -3.03
C SER A 143 -27.54 5.29 -3.62
N THR A 144 -28.42 4.75 -4.46
CA THR A 144 -29.58 5.49 -5.00
C THR A 144 -30.64 5.81 -3.94
N LYS A 145 -30.60 5.16 -2.76
CA LYS A 145 -31.61 5.32 -1.69
C LYS A 145 -31.65 6.71 -1.08
N GLY A 146 -30.48 7.33 -0.83
CA GLY A 146 -30.41 8.64 -0.16
C GLY A 146 -29.40 9.62 -0.75
N ARG A 147 -28.73 9.29 -1.86
CA ARG A 147 -27.87 10.25 -2.56
C ARG A 147 -28.71 11.33 -3.23
N CYS A 148 -28.12 12.52 -3.38
CA CYS A 148 -28.68 13.57 -4.22
C CYS A 148 -28.87 13.05 -5.67
N PRO A 149 -30.08 13.13 -6.25
CA PRO A 149 -30.33 12.63 -7.60
C PRO A 149 -29.69 13.50 -8.68
N TYR A 150 -29.43 14.78 -8.39
CA TYR A 150 -28.93 15.74 -9.38
C TYR A 150 -27.43 15.58 -9.65
N CYS A 151 -26.61 15.46 -8.61
CA CYS A 151 -25.16 15.19 -8.75
C CYS A 151 -24.81 13.70 -8.62
N GLU A 152 -25.82 12.84 -8.44
CA GLU A 152 -25.67 11.41 -8.16
C GLU A 152 -24.68 11.10 -7.03
N GLY A 153 -24.68 11.91 -5.97
CA GLY A 153 -23.75 11.75 -4.85
C GLY A 153 -22.28 12.05 -5.17
N GLN A 154 -21.98 12.74 -6.29
CA GLN A 154 -20.62 13.21 -6.59
C GLN A 154 -20.27 14.51 -5.85
N GLY A 155 -21.27 15.24 -5.33
CA GLY A 155 -21.06 16.53 -4.65
C GLY A 155 -20.69 17.69 -5.59
N GLN A 156 -20.58 17.43 -6.89
CA GLN A 156 -20.32 18.41 -7.94
C GLN A 156 -21.03 17.97 -9.23
N ILE A 157 -21.35 18.93 -10.09
CA ILE A 157 -21.83 18.70 -11.45
C ILE A 157 -20.68 19.13 -12.36
N LYS A 158 -20.29 18.27 -13.29
CA LYS A 158 -19.33 18.67 -14.31
C LYS A 158 -20.10 19.54 -15.30
N ASP A 159 -19.86 20.84 -15.27
CA ASP A 159 -20.22 21.70 -16.39
C ASP A 159 -19.40 21.23 -17.61
N LEU A 160 -20.11 21.02 -18.73
CA LEU A 160 -19.58 20.53 -20.01
C LEU A 160 -18.59 21.52 -20.63
#